data_AF-A0A6I7PZ73-F1
#
_entry.id   AF-A0A6I7PZ73-F1
#
_cell.length_a   1.000
_cell.length_b   1.000
_cell.length_c   1.000
_cell.angle_alpha   90.00
_cell.angle_beta   90.00
_cell.angle_gamma   90.00
#
_symmetry.space_group_name_H-M   'P 1'
#
loop_
_entity.id
_entity.type
_entity.pdbx_description
1 polymer ?
#
loop_
_entity_poly.entity_id
_entity_poly.type
_entity_poly.pdbx_seq_one_letter_code
_entity_poly.pdbx_strand_id
1 'polypeptide(L)' 'MRKEYNFKNAKRGKFFKPKKVQKTLRLDQEIIDFYKRLSEKEGIPYQSLINMTLRKVAVEGGELKISLK' A
#
# COMPACT_ATOMS: atom_id res chain seq x y z
N MET A 1 32.99 -20.32 6.70
CA MET A 1 31.91 -19.63 5.98
C MET A 1 32.07 -19.87 4.48
N ARG A 2 31.02 -20.24 3.75
CA ARG A 2 31.10 -20.48 2.29
C ARG A 2 31.18 -19.16 1.53
N LYS A 3 31.99 -19.14 0.46
CA LYS A 3 32.43 -17.91 -0.23
C LYS A 3 31.40 -17.31 -1.19
N GLU A 4 30.45 -18.09 -1.73
CA GLU A 4 29.55 -17.56 -2.77
C GLU A 4 28.15 -18.14 -2.65
N TYR A 5 27.16 -17.25 -2.60
CA TYR A 5 25.74 -17.57 -2.56
C TYR A 5 25.14 -17.20 -3.92
N ASN A 6 24.58 -18.18 -4.62
CA ASN A 6 23.98 -17.96 -5.93
C ASN A 6 22.50 -17.53 -5.76
N PHE A 7 22.24 -16.23 -5.92
CA PHE A 7 20.92 -15.62 -5.78
C PHE A 7 20.10 -15.59 -7.09
N LYS A 8 20.48 -16.34 -8.13
CA LYS A 8 19.79 -16.29 -9.44
C LYS A 8 18.28 -16.60 -9.37
N ASN A 9 17.83 -17.38 -8.39
CA ASN A 9 16.42 -17.71 -8.16
C ASN A 9 15.83 -17.09 -6.88
N ALA A 10 16.49 -16.06 -6.32
CA ALA A 10 16.03 -15.42 -5.09
C ALA A 10 14.78 -14.58 -5.37
N LYS A 11 13.62 -15.05 -4.90
CA LYS A 11 12.37 -14.29 -4.95
C LYS A 11 12.40 -13.20 -3.88
N ARG A 12 12.38 -11.93 -4.29
CA ARG A 12 12.25 -10.79 -3.37
C ARG A 12 10.94 -10.95 -2.59
N GLY A 13 11.00 -11.09 -1.26
CA GLY A 13 9.82 -10.82 -0.42
C GLY A 13 9.20 -11.95 0.40
N LYS A 14 9.92 -13.01 0.82
CA LYS A 14 9.34 -13.94 1.82
C LYS A 14 9.18 -13.28 3.21
N PHE A 15 10.00 -12.27 3.54
CA PHE A 15 10.01 -11.62 4.86
C PHE A 15 10.01 -10.09 4.83
N PHE A 16 9.82 -9.47 3.66
CA PHE A 16 9.79 -8.01 3.59
C PHE A 16 8.41 -7.49 4.02
N LYS A 17 8.31 -7.08 5.29
CA LYS A 17 7.18 -6.27 5.75
C LYS A 17 7.45 -4.82 5.34
N PRO A 18 6.57 -4.16 4.57
CA PRO A 18 6.72 -2.74 4.32
C PRO A 18 6.72 -2.01 5.66
N LYS A 19 7.78 -1.25 5.93
CA LYS A 19 7.85 -0.40 7.12
C LYS A 19 6.78 0.68 6.98
N LYS A 20 5.77 0.65 7.85
CA LYS A 20 4.78 1.74 7.90
C LYS A 20 5.51 3.01 8.34
N VAL A 21 5.45 4.05 7.53
CA VAL A 21 5.99 5.36 7.86
C VAL A 21 4.83 6.25 8.23
N GLN A 22 4.89 6.90 9.39
CA GLN A 22 3.90 7.90 9.77
C GLN A 22 4.12 9.16 8.93
N LYS A 23 3.13 9.51 8.13
CA LYS A 23 3.12 10.72 7.29
C LYS A 23 1.75 11.38 7.40
N THR A 24 1.74 12.71 7.42
CA THR A 24 0.52 13.49 7.33
C THR A 24 0.11 13.58 5.85
N LEU A 25 -1.08 13.10 5.52
CA LEU A 25 -1.67 13.16 4.20
C LEU A 25 -2.98 13.97 4.29
N ARG A 26 -3.16 14.91 3.37
CA ARG A 26 -4.46 15.60 3.23
C ARG A 26 -5.36 14.72 2.37
N LEU A 27 -6.54 14.41 2.90
CA LEU A 27 -7.58 13.64 2.23
C LEU A 27 -8.88 14.42 2.38
N ASP A 28 -9.74 14.33 1.37
CA ASP A 28 -11.07 14.91 1.43
C ASP A 28 -11.92 14.18 2.48
N GLN A 29 -12.82 14.93 3.12
CA GLN A 29 -13.68 14.40 4.17
C GLN A 29 -14.53 13.23 3.67
N GLU A 30 -15.04 13.33 2.45
CA GLU A 30 -15.87 12.30 1.81
C GLU A 30 -15.12 10.96 1.65
N ILE A 31 -13.82 11.01 1.34
CA ILE A 31 -12.97 9.82 1.22
C ILE A 31 -12.82 9.17 2.60
N ILE A 32 -12.57 9.97 3.64
CA ILE A 32 -12.43 9.47 5.01
C ILE A 32 -13.73 8.78 5.46
N ASP A 33 -14.88 9.39 5.19
CA ASP A 33 -16.18 8.84 5.60
C ASP A 33 -16.54 7.57 4.83
N PHE A 34 -16.20 7.48 3.55
CA PHE A 34 -16.32 6.25 2.78
C PHE A 34 -15.53 5.10 3.43
N TYR A 35 -14.25 5.32 3.75
CA TYR A 35 -13.41 4.28 4.34
C TYR A 35 -13.78 3.96 5.80
N LYS A 36 -14.37 4.90 6.55
CA LYS A 36 -14.92 4.61 7.89
C LYS A 36 -16.09 3.65 7.81
N ARG A 37 -17.06 3.88 6.92
CA ARG A 37 -18.20 2.96 6.71
C ARG A 37 -17.73 1.58 6.26
N LEU A 38 -16.71 1.55 5.38
CA LEU A 38 -16.10 0.29 4.94
C LEU A 38 -15.37 -0.42 6.08
N SER A 39 -14.71 0.32 6.96
CA SER A 39 -14.04 -0.20 8.16
C SER A 39 -15.01 -0.85 9.14
N GLU A 40 -16.22 -0.29 9.31
CA GLU A 40 -17.26 -0.88 10.17
C GLU A 40 -17.78 -2.21 9.60
N LYS A 41 -17.90 -2.30 8.27
CA LYS A 41 -18.36 -3.51 7.59
C LYS A 41 -17.32 -4.63 7.62
N GLU A 42 -16.06 -4.31 7.34
CA GLU A 42 -14.99 -5.31 7.15
C GLU A 42 -14.21 -5.60 8.45
N GLY A 43 -14.40 -4.81 9.50
CA GLY A 43 -13.67 -4.93 10.77
C GLY A 43 -12.17 -4.55 10.67
N ILE A 44 -11.74 -3.96 9.56
CA ILE A 44 -10.36 -3.53 9.32
C ILE A 44 -10.29 -2.01 9.47
N PRO A 45 -9.31 -1.45 10.23
CA PRO A 45 -9.19 -0.01 10.38
C PRO A 45 -9.12 0.75 9.05
N TYR A 46 -9.87 1.84 8.91
CA TYR A 46 -9.93 2.66 7.69
C TYR A 46 -8.55 3.06 7.14
N GLN A 47 -7.59 3.36 8.01
CA GLN A 47 -6.20 3.68 7.61
C GLN A 47 -5.50 2.52 6.89
N SER A 48 -5.75 1.30 7.32
CA SER A 48 -5.22 0.09 6.68
C SER A 48 -5.87 -0.14 5.32
N LEU A 49 -7.19 0.09 5.21
CA LEU A 49 -7.93 -0.01 3.95
C LEU A 49 -7.45 1.00 2.90
N ILE A 50 -7.22 2.25 3.30
CA ILE A 50 -6.63 3.29 2.43
C ILE A 50 -5.27 2.80 1.91
N ASN A 51 -4.39 2.37 2.81
CA ASN A 51 -3.05 1.92 2.43
C ASN A 51 -3.08 0.67 1.52
N MET A 52 -4.01 -0.27 1.75
CA MET A 52 -4.21 -1.43 0.88
C MET A 52 -4.68 -1.03 -0.52
N THR A 53 -5.59 -0.07 -0.61
CA THR A 53 -6.09 0.43 -1.90
C THR A 53 -4.97 1.09 -2.70
N LEU A 54 -4.19 1.98 -2.07
CA LEU A 54 -3.03 2.62 -2.70
C LEU A 54 -2.00 1.59 -3.16
N ARG A 55 -1.73 0.57 -2.35
CA ARG A 55 -0.85 -0.54 -2.73
C ARG A 55 -1.38 -1.30 -3.94
N LYS A 56 -2.69 -1.56 -4.01
CA LYS A 56 -3.31 -2.26 -5.14
C LYS A 56 -3.10 -1.46 -6.43
N VAL A 57 -3.40 -0.16 -6.42
CA VAL A 57 -3.19 0.75 -7.56
C VAL A 57 -1.71 0.80 -7.99
N ALA A 58 -0.79 0.86 -7.01
CA ALA A 58 0.64 0.90 -7.29
C ALA A 58 1.20 -0.41 -7.88
N VAL A 59 0.64 -1.57 -7.50
CA VAL A 59 1.05 -2.88 -8.03
C VAL A 59 0.42 -3.17 -9.39
N GLU A 60 -0.82 -2.71 -9.61
CA GLU A 60 -1.54 -2.88 -10.88
C GLU A 60 -1.04 -1.92 -11.99
N GLY A 61 -0.04 -1.08 -11.71
CA GLY A 61 0.61 -0.27 -12.74
C GLY A 61 -0.22 0.92 -13.20
N GLY A 62 -1.01 1.52 -12.31
CA GLY A 62 -1.73 2.75 -12.60
C GLY A 62 -0.76 3.91 -12.84
N GLU A 63 -0.35 4.12 -14.09
CA GLU A 63 0.18 5.41 -14.53
C GLU A 63 -0.92 6.46 -14.27
N LEU A 64 -0.80 7.18 -13.16
CA LEU A 64 -1.61 8.37 -12.91
C LEU A 64 -1.23 9.42 -13.95
N LYS A 65 -1.91 9.40 -15.10
CA LYS A 65 -1.91 10.53 -16.04
C LYS A 65 -2.70 11.65 -15.39
N ILE A 66 -2.03 12.43 -14.55
CA ILE A 66 -2.58 13.68 -14.02
C ILE A 66 -2.51 14.68 -15.18
N SER A 67 -3.62 14.81 -15.91
CA SER A 67 -3.79 15.94 -16.82
C SER A 67 -4.08 17.16 -15.96
N LEU A 68 -3.01 17.88 -15.59
CA LEU A 68 -3.15 19.24 -15.05
C LEU A 68 -3.60 20.12 -16.23
N LYS A 69 -4.81 20.66 -16.13
CA LYS A 69 -5.32 21.71 -17.02
C LYS A 69 -5.01 23.07 -16.42
#